data_AF-A0A0L7KU46-F1
#
_entry.id   AF-A0A0L7KU46-F1
#
_cell.length_a   1.000
_cell.length_b   1.000
_cell.length_c   1.000
_cell.angle_alpha   90.00
_cell.angle_beta   90.00
_cell.angle_gamma   90.00
#
_symmetry.space_group_name_H-M   'P 1'
#
loop_
_entity.id
_entity.type
_entity.pdbx_description
1 polymer ?
#
loop_
_entity_poly.entity_id
_entity_poly.type
_entity_poly.pdbx_seq_one_letter_code
_entity_poly.pdbx_strand_id
1 'polypeptide(L)'
;MEFRNELSFYLSNDVRNFASPKAIWWGFAFETSNYYSHLLYTVFLHYIPAYLVDGVSSLIGKKSGMKLITKPALPGAWPKAGTACRQNGHAYNSISTRLLTLYKKIYKMAIVMSYFTTNEWIFKDENTVGLRKRMSENDRLIYNFDITDINISELVVLWALGLRKYVVKDGLKNTQVGIERQQKFKIITFAMLSIFCLCLLWGLLSFEIHH
;
A
#
# COMPACT_ATOMS: atom_id res chain seq x y z
N MET A 1 8.13 8.18 -20.35
CA MET A 1 7.36 6.94 -20.63
C MET A 1 8.23 5.69 -20.43
N GLU A 2 9.52 5.71 -20.79
CA GLU A 2 10.47 4.60 -20.58
C GLU A 2 10.68 4.21 -19.10
N PHE A 3 10.95 5.17 -18.21
CA PHE A 3 11.18 4.87 -16.78
C PHE A 3 10.02 4.15 -16.09
N ARG A 4 8.77 4.49 -16.44
CA ARG A 4 7.57 3.84 -15.88
C ARG A 4 7.50 2.36 -16.31
N ASN A 5 7.93 2.04 -17.53
CA ASN A 5 7.93 0.68 -18.04
C ASN A 5 9.04 -0.15 -17.39
N GLU A 6 10.24 0.39 -17.24
CA GLU A 6 11.35 -0.28 -16.55
C GLU A 6 11.04 -0.53 -15.06
N LEU A 7 10.55 0.49 -14.35
CA LEU A 7 10.17 0.32 -12.96
C LEU A 7 9.09 -0.74 -12.79
N SER A 8 8.09 -0.75 -13.67
CA SER A 8 7.03 -1.77 -13.65
C SER A 8 7.59 -3.18 -13.88
N PHE A 9 8.58 -3.32 -14.76
CA PHE A 9 9.28 -4.57 -15.02
C PHE A 9 10.02 -5.05 -13.75
N TYR A 10 10.86 -4.21 -13.13
CA TYR A 10 11.60 -4.56 -11.91
C TYR A 10 10.70 -4.85 -10.72
N LEU A 11 9.61 -4.09 -10.54
CA LEU A 11 8.61 -4.38 -9.50
C LEU A 11 7.92 -5.72 -9.73
N SER A 12 7.67 -6.10 -10.98
CA SER A 12 6.95 -7.33 -11.33
C SER A 12 7.82 -8.58 -11.28
N ASN A 13 9.13 -8.45 -11.52
CA ASN A 13 10.08 -9.56 -11.60
C ASN A 13 10.96 -9.66 -10.35
N ASP A 14 11.62 -8.57 -9.93
CA ASP A 14 12.63 -8.61 -8.87
C ASP A 14 12.00 -8.50 -7.49
N VAL A 15 11.16 -7.49 -7.27
CA VAL A 15 10.56 -7.23 -5.93
C VAL A 15 9.67 -8.37 -5.47
N ARG A 16 9.02 -9.07 -6.41
CA ARG A 16 8.15 -10.20 -6.07
C ARG A 16 8.91 -11.34 -5.40
N ASN A 17 10.21 -11.49 -5.69
CA ASN A 17 11.08 -12.48 -5.05
C ASN A 17 11.43 -12.12 -3.59
N PHE A 18 11.04 -10.92 -3.14
CA PHE A 18 11.24 -10.46 -1.77
C PHE A 18 9.94 -10.30 -1.00
N ALA A 19 8.86 -10.95 -1.42
CA ALA A 19 7.55 -10.86 -0.78
C ALA A 19 7.59 -11.20 0.72
N SER A 20 6.94 -10.37 1.55
CA SER A 20 6.82 -10.62 2.99
C SER A 20 5.76 -11.68 3.28
N PRO A 21 6.02 -12.65 4.17
CA PRO A 21 5.01 -13.62 4.62
C PRO A 21 3.87 -12.98 5.42
N LYS A 22 4.05 -11.72 5.88
CA LYS A 22 3.03 -10.94 6.58
C LYS A 22 2.06 -10.21 5.64
N ALA A 23 2.29 -10.26 4.33
CA ALA A 23 1.37 -9.68 3.37
C ALA A 23 0.00 -10.38 3.46
N ILE A 24 -1.08 -9.58 3.46
CA ILE A 24 -2.46 -10.06 3.63
C ILE A 24 -3.22 -10.17 2.31
N TRP A 25 -2.67 -9.65 1.21
CA TRP A 25 -3.27 -9.63 -0.11
C TRP A 25 -2.22 -9.64 -1.20
N TRP A 26 -2.65 -9.79 -2.46
CA TRP A 26 -1.77 -9.64 -3.61
C TRP A 26 -1.30 -8.19 -3.70
N GLY A 27 0.01 -7.97 -3.70
CA GLY A 27 0.61 -6.64 -3.83
C GLY A 27 0.58 -6.16 -5.28
N PHE A 28 -0.43 -5.37 -5.63
CA PHE A 28 -0.51 -4.69 -6.92
C PHE A 28 -0.85 -3.21 -6.70
N ALA A 29 -0.33 -2.35 -7.57
CA ALA A 29 -0.67 -0.94 -7.64
C ALA A 29 -1.19 -0.66 -9.05
N PHE A 30 -2.49 -0.41 -9.16
CA PHE A 30 -3.09 0.11 -10.40
C PHE A 30 -3.46 1.57 -10.16
N GLU A 31 -2.83 2.46 -10.92
CA GLU A 31 -3.15 3.88 -10.95
C GLU A 31 -4.22 4.09 -12.03
N THR A 32 -5.47 4.23 -11.62
CA THR A 32 -6.58 4.52 -12.55
C THR A 32 -6.84 6.02 -12.53
N SER A 33 -6.78 6.66 -13.70
CA SER A 33 -7.10 8.10 -13.86
C SER A 33 -8.59 8.40 -13.62
N ASN A 34 -9.47 7.41 -13.82
CA ASN A 34 -10.91 7.57 -13.67
C ASN A 34 -11.37 7.31 -12.22
N TYR A 35 -12.02 8.31 -11.62
CA TYR A 35 -12.59 8.26 -10.28
C TYR A 35 -13.59 7.11 -10.08
N TYR A 36 -14.47 6.85 -11.05
CA TYR A 36 -15.48 5.79 -10.96
C TYR A 36 -14.84 4.41 -10.99
N SER A 37 -13.81 4.21 -11.82
CA SER A 37 -13.03 2.96 -11.83
C SER A 37 -12.31 2.75 -10.51
N HIS A 38 -11.69 3.79 -9.94
CA HIS A 38 -11.05 3.71 -8.63
C HIS A 38 -12.06 3.39 -7.51
N LEU A 39 -13.23 4.03 -7.52
CA LEU A 39 -14.30 3.78 -6.56
C LEU A 39 -14.79 2.34 -6.64
N LEU A 40 -15.03 1.85 -7.85
CA LEU A 40 -15.47 0.49 -8.11
C LEU A 40 -14.43 -0.54 -7.62
N TYR A 41 -13.16 -0.40 -8.01
CA TYR A 41 -12.09 -1.27 -7.50
C TYR A 41 -11.94 -1.20 -5.97
N THR A 42 -12.14 -0.04 -5.36
CA THR A 42 -12.09 0.10 -3.90
C THR A 42 -13.24 -0.65 -3.21
N VAL A 43 -14.45 -0.60 -3.75
CA VAL A 43 -15.58 -1.36 -3.18
C VAL A 43 -15.35 -2.86 -3.30
N PHE A 44 -14.97 -3.34 -4.50
CA PHE A 44 -14.93 -4.78 -4.79
C PHE A 44 -13.64 -5.49 -4.37
N LEU A 45 -12.48 -4.87 -4.52
CA LEU A 45 -11.19 -5.50 -4.14
C LEU A 45 -10.80 -5.24 -2.69
N HIS A 46 -11.41 -4.26 -2.02
CA HIS A 46 -10.94 -3.79 -0.72
C HIS A 46 -12.06 -3.74 0.35
N TYR A 47 -13.24 -3.18 0.05
CA TYR A 47 -14.32 -3.06 1.03
C TYR A 47 -15.04 -4.39 1.25
N ILE A 48 -15.55 -5.04 0.19
CA ILE A 48 -16.28 -6.32 0.30
C ILE A 48 -15.44 -7.44 0.93
N PRO A 49 -14.17 -7.67 0.53
CA PRO A 49 -13.34 -8.68 1.17
C PRO A 49 -13.07 -8.38 2.65
N ALA A 50 -13.00 -7.11 3.05
CA ALA A 50 -12.81 -6.73 4.43
C ALA A 50 -13.99 -7.14 5.33
N TYR A 51 -15.22 -6.85 4.89
CA TYR A 51 -16.42 -7.28 5.63
C TYR A 51 -16.58 -8.79 5.62
N LEU A 52 -16.25 -9.47 4.53
CA LEU A 52 -16.32 -10.92 4.43
C LEU A 52 -15.34 -11.59 5.41
N VAL A 53 -14.08 -11.16 5.41
CA VAL A 53 -13.04 -11.72 6.31
C VAL A 53 -13.35 -11.41 7.78
N ASP A 54 -13.79 -10.18 8.10
CA ASP A 54 -14.13 -9.81 9.47
C ASP A 54 -15.42 -10.52 9.94
N GLY A 55 -16.40 -10.73 9.06
CA GLY A 55 -17.61 -11.52 9.33
C GLY A 55 -17.31 -12.98 9.61
N VAL A 56 -16.52 -13.64 8.75
CA VAL A 56 -16.08 -15.03 8.96
C VAL A 56 -15.22 -15.16 10.22
N SER A 57 -14.35 -14.19 10.50
CA SER A 57 -13.54 -14.19 11.73
C SER A 57 -14.38 -14.06 13.00
N SER A 58 -15.48 -13.29 12.95
CA SER A 58 -16.44 -13.15 14.04
C SER A 58 -17.23 -14.44 14.28
N LEU A 59 -17.62 -15.15 13.21
CA LEU A 59 -18.32 -16.44 13.30
C LEU A 59 -17.44 -17.56 13.85
N ILE A 60 -16.13 -17.52 13.57
CA ILE A 60 -15.15 -18.50 14.07
C ILE A 60 -14.72 -18.20 15.53
N GLY A 61 -15.24 -17.13 16.15
CA GLY A 61 -14.91 -16.76 17.54
C GLY A 61 -13.46 -16.33 17.75
N LYS A 62 -12.70 -16.08 16.66
CA LYS A 62 -11.28 -15.76 16.72
C LYS A 62 -11.13 -14.26 17.00
N LYS A 63 -11.10 -13.87 18.28
CA LYS A 63 -10.76 -12.49 18.68
C LYS A 63 -9.35 -12.15 18.19
N SER A 64 -9.25 -11.23 17.25
CA SER A 64 -7.98 -10.87 16.61
C SER A 64 -7.19 -9.89 17.49
N GLY A 65 -6.02 -10.33 17.96
CA GLY A 65 -5.13 -9.56 18.84
C GLY A 65 -4.23 -8.56 18.11
N MET A 66 -4.80 -7.52 17.50
CA MET A 66 -3.98 -6.35 17.14
C MET A 66 -3.91 -5.40 18.33
N LYS A 67 -2.97 -5.67 19.25
CA LYS A 67 -2.58 -4.67 20.25
C LYS A 67 -2.01 -3.48 19.49
N LEU A 68 -2.69 -2.34 19.58
CA LEU A 68 -2.11 -1.07 19.17
C LEU A 68 -0.76 -0.97 19.89
N ILE A 69 0.33 -0.77 19.13
CA ILE A 69 1.53 -0.21 19.72
C ILE A 69 1.16 1.24 20.05
N THR A 70 0.45 1.45 21.16
CA THR A 70 0.47 2.73 21.84
C THR A 70 1.93 2.94 22.20
N LYS A 71 2.60 3.83 21.48
CA LYS A 71 3.95 4.24 21.85
C LYS A 71 3.90 4.57 23.34
N PRO A 72 4.79 4.03 24.20
CA PRO A 72 4.89 4.54 25.56
C PRO A 72 5.10 6.05 25.44
N ALA A 73 4.36 6.81 26.23
CA ALA A 73 4.54 8.25 26.32
C ALA A 73 6.05 8.52 26.50
N LEU A 74 6.61 9.39 25.64
CA LEU A 74 7.99 9.82 25.80
C LEU A 74 8.16 10.35 27.24
N PRO A 75 9.21 9.95 27.97
CA PRO A 75 9.47 10.50 29.29
C PRO A 75 9.76 12.00 29.12
N GLY A 76 8.85 12.86 29.58
CA GLY A 76 8.96 14.32 29.46
C GLY A 76 7.76 15.04 28.81
N ALA A 77 6.68 14.35 28.44
CA ALA A 77 5.45 15.03 28.01
C ALA A 77 4.74 15.70 29.21
N TRP A 78 4.68 17.03 29.21
CA TRP A 78 4.00 17.85 30.21
C TRP A 78 2.52 17.44 30.39
N PRO A 79 1.99 17.37 31.63
CA PRO A 79 0.59 17.07 31.85
C PRO A 79 -0.25 18.27 31.39
N LYS A 80 -1.06 18.09 30.35
CA LYS A 80 -2.11 19.07 30.05
C LYS A 80 -3.17 18.95 31.15
N ALA A 81 -3.30 20.02 31.92
CA ALA A 81 -4.35 20.18 32.92
C ALA A 81 -5.74 20.09 32.26
N GLY A 82 -6.64 19.32 32.89
CA GLY A 82 -8.08 19.36 32.62
C GLY A 82 -8.55 18.49 31.46
N THR A 83 -8.86 17.22 31.75
CA THR A 83 -10.13 16.54 31.41
C THR A 83 -10.05 15.06 31.79
N ALA A 84 -10.11 14.78 33.08
CA ALA A 84 -10.66 13.53 33.56
C ALA A 84 -12.20 13.61 33.42
N CYS A 85 -12.71 13.53 32.19
CA CYS A 85 -14.13 13.25 31.99
C CYS A 85 -14.28 11.75 31.76
N ARG A 86 -14.78 11.08 32.80
CA ARG A 86 -15.24 9.70 32.81
C ARG A 86 -16.21 9.48 31.65
N GLN A 87 -15.77 8.86 30.56
CA GLN A 87 -16.68 8.32 29.56
C GLN A 87 -17.24 6.99 30.07
N ASN A 88 -18.25 7.09 30.92
CA ASN A 88 -19.28 6.03 31.01
C ASN A 88 -20.13 6.14 29.73
N GLY A 89 -19.60 5.64 28.62
CA GLY A 89 -20.38 5.37 27.42
C GLY A 89 -20.59 3.87 27.35
N HIS A 90 -21.84 3.43 27.33
CA HIS A 90 -22.24 2.05 27.10
C HIS A 90 -21.31 1.39 26.09
N ALA A 91 -20.76 0.22 26.47
CA ALA A 91 -20.06 -0.66 25.56
C ALA A 91 -21.07 -1.15 24.51
N TYR A 92 -21.35 -0.30 23.51
CA TYR A 92 -21.83 -0.77 22.24
C TYR A 92 -20.76 -1.78 21.81
N ASN A 93 -21.16 -3.02 21.60
CA ASN A 93 -20.35 -4.05 20.99
C ASN A 93 -20.01 -3.60 19.57
N SER A 94 -19.12 -2.61 19.46
CA SER A 94 -18.47 -2.21 18.24
C SER A 94 -17.68 -3.44 17.83
N ILE A 95 -18.24 -4.16 16.86
CA ILE A 95 -17.51 -5.16 16.09
C ILE A 95 -16.23 -4.44 15.66
N SER A 96 -15.13 -4.70 16.36
CA SER A 96 -13.84 -4.09 16.08
C SER A 96 -13.27 -4.79 14.85
N THR A 97 -13.84 -4.46 13.69
CA THR A 97 -13.42 -4.88 12.36
C THR A 97 -12.02 -4.33 12.09
N ARG A 98 -11.02 -5.22 12.13
CA ARG A 98 -9.60 -4.87 12.01
C ARG A 98 -9.29 -4.26 10.64
N LEU A 99 -10.00 -4.71 9.61
CA LEU A 99 -9.79 -4.22 8.26
C LEU A 99 -10.44 -2.86 8.07
N LEU A 100 -11.66 -2.60 8.56
CA LEU A 100 -12.29 -1.28 8.39
C LEU A 100 -11.53 -0.16 9.12
N THR A 101 -11.00 -0.44 10.31
CA THR A 101 -10.18 0.54 11.04
C THR A 101 -8.87 0.84 10.31
N LEU A 102 -8.27 -0.15 9.65
CA LEU A 102 -7.11 0.03 8.78
C LEU A 102 -7.48 0.83 7.52
N TYR A 103 -8.58 0.47 6.84
CA TYR A 103 -9.05 1.17 5.64
C TYR A 103 -9.37 2.64 5.90
N LYS A 104 -9.98 2.97 7.04
CA LYS A 104 -10.19 4.37 7.45
C LYS A 104 -8.87 5.15 7.55
N LYS A 105 -7.79 4.52 8.03
CA LYS A 105 -6.45 5.15 8.09
C LYS A 105 -5.84 5.29 6.70
N ILE A 106 -5.92 4.24 5.89
CA ILE A 106 -5.44 4.26 4.50
C ILE A 106 -6.14 5.36 3.71
N TYR A 107 -7.45 5.49 3.82
CA TYR A 107 -8.23 6.52 3.14
C TYR A 107 -7.80 7.93 3.55
N LYS A 108 -7.66 8.20 4.86
CA LYS A 108 -7.15 9.50 5.34
C LYS A 108 -5.75 9.79 4.80
N MET A 109 -4.87 8.78 4.76
CA MET A 109 -3.53 8.93 4.22
C MET A 109 -3.57 9.18 2.70
N ALA A 110 -4.43 8.47 1.97
CA ALA A 110 -4.61 8.64 0.53
C ALA A 110 -5.08 10.06 0.17
N ILE A 111 -5.98 10.66 0.96
CA ILE A 111 -6.38 12.06 0.77
C ILE A 111 -5.19 13.01 0.93
N VAL A 112 -4.38 12.83 1.98
CA VAL A 112 -3.20 13.69 2.18
C VAL A 112 -2.17 13.48 1.07
N MET A 113 -1.99 12.23 0.64
CA MET A 113 -1.03 11.86 -0.39
C MET A 113 -1.46 12.30 -1.79
N SER A 114 -2.77 12.41 -2.07
CA SER A 114 -3.27 12.74 -3.40
C SER A 114 -2.70 14.07 -3.89
N TYR A 115 -2.58 15.08 -3.02
CA TYR A 115 -1.95 16.34 -3.38
C TYR A 115 -0.52 16.17 -3.92
N PHE A 116 0.25 15.24 -3.38
CA PHE A 116 1.63 15.00 -3.82
C PHE A 116 1.70 14.09 -5.03
N THR A 117 0.79 13.12 -5.16
CA THR A 117 0.85 12.11 -6.22
C THR A 117 0.11 12.48 -7.50
N THR A 118 -0.90 13.37 -7.44
CA THR A 118 -1.73 13.70 -8.61
C THR A 118 -1.38 15.03 -9.27
N ASN A 119 -0.46 15.81 -8.68
CA ASN A 119 0.01 17.06 -9.26
C ASN A 119 1.34 16.84 -9.98
N GLU A 120 1.54 17.58 -11.08
CA GLU A 120 2.83 17.59 -11.77
C GLU A 120 3.82 18.47 -11.01
N TRP A 121 4.99 17.89 -10.73
CA TRP A 121 6.08 18.57 -10.06
C TRP A 121 7.22 18.77 -11.06
N ILE A 122 7.36 20.01 -11.55
CA ILE A 122 8.45 20.40 -12.44
C ILE A 122 9.61 20.90 -11.58
N PHE A 123 10.66 20.07 -11.47
CA PHE A 123 11.89 20.45 -10.80
C PHE A 123 12.85 21.06 -11.83
N LYS A 124 13.24 22.32 -11.62
CA LYS A 124 14.29 22.97 -12.43
C LYS A 124 15.64 22.77 -11.77
N ASP A 125 16.59 22.17 -12.48
CA ASP A 125 17.91 21.82 -11.97
C ASP A 125 19.07 22.39 -12.81
N GLU A 126 18.82 23.45 -13.58
CA GLU A 126 19.78 24.11 -14.47
C GLU A 126 21.12 24.42 -13.79
N ASN A 127 21.08 24.91 -12.55
CA ASN A 127 22.26 25.22 -11.75
C ASN A 127 23.06 23.96 -11.38
N THR A 128 22.39 22.87 -11.05
CA THR A 128 23.00 21.59 -10.68
C THR A 128 23.68 20.95 -11.89
N VAL A 129 22.99 20.95 -13.03
CA VAL A 129 23.55 20.49 -14.32
C VAL A 129 24.74 21.36 -14.74
N GLY A 130 24.61 22.69 -14.62
CA GLY A 130 25.67 23.63 -14.92
C GLY A 130 26.89 23.48 -14.01
N LEU A 131 26.68 23.28 -12.72
CA LEU A 131 27.74 23.01 -11.75
C LEU A 131 28.50 21.74 -12.14
N ARG A 132 27.79 20.63 -12.37
CA ARG A 132 28.41 19.36 -12.76
C ARG A 132 29.27 19.46 -14.02
N LYS A 133 28.80 20.22 -15.03
CA LYS A 133 29.55 20.44 -16.28
C LYS A 133 30.87 21.20 -16.06
N ARG A 134 30.96 22.04 -15.04
CA ARG A 134 32.18 22.80 -14.71
C ARG A 134 33.13 22.07 -13.76
N MET A 135 32.70 20.97 -13.15
CA MET A 135 33.54 20.18 -12.25
C MET A 135 34.57 19.38 -13.02
N SER A 136 35.75 19.20 -12.41
CA SER A 136 36.77 18.29 -12.93
C SER A 136 36.27 16.85 -12.92
N GLU A 137 36.87 15.97 -13.72
CA GLU A 137 36.49 14.56 -13.76
C GLU A 137 36.69 13.88 -12.40
N ASN A 138 37.80 14.18 -11.71
CA ASN A 138 38.08 13.66 -10.37
C ASN A 138 37.00 14.09 -9.36
N ASP A 139 36.57 15.35 -9.38
CA ASP A 139 35.55 15.83 -8.45
C ASP A 139 34.18 15.20 -8.75
N ARG A 140 33.87 14.96 -10.02
CA ARG A 140 32.63 14.27 -10.43
C ARG A 140 32.58 12.82 -9.94
N LEU A 141 33.73 12.15 -9.88
CA LEU A 141 33.83 10.78 -9.36
C LEU A 141 33.67 10.75 -7.83
N ILE A 142 34.29 11.70 -7.12
CA ILE A 142 34.19 11.77 -5.65
C ILE A 142 32.79 12.17 -5.21
N TYR A 143 32.16 13.12 -5.91
CA TYR A 143 30.84 13.67 -5.59
C TYR A 143 29.82 13.33 -6.68
N ASN A 144 29.61 12.05 -6.95
CA ASN A 144 28.64 11.63 -7.95
C ASN A 144 27.21 11.83 -7.44
N PHE A 145 26.50 12.81 -8.02
CA PHE A 145 25.07 13.03 -7.84
C PHE A 145 24.29 12.85 -9.15
N ASP A 146 24.87 12.15 -10.13
CA ASP A 146 24.19 11.84 -11.37
C ASP A 146 23.15 10.74 -11.16
N ILE A 147 21.87 11.09 -11.36
CA ILE A 147 20.76 10.17 -11.17
C ILE A 147 20.72 9.12 -12.29
N THR A 148 21.29 9.41 -13.46
CA THR A 148 21.28 8.47 -14.59
C THR A 148 22.20 7.28 -14.39
N ASP A 149 23.17 7.39 -13.48
CA ASP A 149 24.13 6.33 -13.15
C ASP A 149 23.57 5.33 -12.12
N ILE A 150 22.38 5.60 -11.57
CA ILE A 150 21.76 4.74 -10.56
C ILE A 150 21.25 3.45 -11.22
N ASN A 151 21.73 2.30 -10.74
CA ASN A 151 21.16 1.01 -11.09
C ASN A 151 19.75 0.87 -10.48
N ILE A 152 18.74 1.03 -11.34
CA ILE A 152 17.33 0.98 -10.93
C ILE A 152 16.94 -0.38 -10.35
N SER A 153 17.47 -1.49 -10.86
CA SER A 153 17.20 -2.83 -10.34
C SER A 153 17.69 -2.97 -8.90
N GLU A 154 18.95 -2.59 -8.64
CA GLU A 154 19.53 -2.65 -7.29
C GLU A 154 18.78 -1.74 -6.32
N LEU A 155 18.48 -0.51 -6.74
CA LEU A 155 17.72 0.44 -5.94
C LEU A 155 16.36 -0.14 -5.52
N VAL A 156 15.63 -0.72 -6.47
CA VAL A 156 14.28 -1.27 -6.24
C VAL A 156 14.33 -2.48 -5.29
N VAL A 157 15.35 -3.33 -5.40
CA VAL A 157 15.58 -4.45 -4.46
C VAL A 157 15.93 -3.95 -3.06
N LEU A 158 16.86 -3.00 -2.94
CA LEU A 158 17.23 -2.40 -1.65
C LEU A 158 16.04 -1.71 -0.99
N TRP A 159 15.20 -1.03 -1.77
CA TRP A 159 13.96 -0.44 -1.30
C TRP A 159 12.98 -1.49 -0.76
N ALA A 160 12.76 -2.59 -1.48
CA ALA A 160 11.90 -3.69 -1.05
C ALA A 160 12.40 -4.35 0.25
N LEU A 161 13.71 -4.58 0.36
CA LEU A 161 14.34 -5.09 1.58
C LEU A 161 14.24 -4.09 2.74
N GLY A 162 14.44 -2.79 2.47
CA GLY A 162 14.28 -1.71 3.44
C GLY A 162 12.86 -1.64 3.99
N LEU A 163 11.84 -1.78 3.14
CA LEU A 163 10.44 -1.85 3.55
C LEU A 163 10.20 -3.01 4.52
N ARG A 164 10.74 -4.19 4.22
CA ARG A 164 10.62 -5.36 5.09
C ARG A 164 11.36 -5.21 6.42
N LYS A 165 12.56 -4.64 6.38
CA LYS A 165 13.41 -4.45 7.56
C LYS A 165 12.85 -3.38 8.50
N TYR A 166 12.46 -2.22 7.99
CA TYR A 166 12.16 -1.05 8.81
C TYR A 166 10.66 -0.79 8.99
N VAL A 167 9.82 -1.07 7.99
CA VAL A 167 8.38 -0.80 8.06
C VAL A 167 7.62 -2.03 8.53
N VAL A 168 7.79 -3.16 7.82
CA VAL A 168 7.08 -4.42 8.13
C VAL A 168 7.70 -5.12 9.35
N LYS A 169 9.00 -4.92 9.56
CA LYS A 169 9.78 -5.51 10.66
C LYS A 169 9.52 -7.02 10.78
N ASP A 170 9.63 -7.73 9.66
CA ASP A 170 9.47 -9.21 9.62
C ASP A 170 10.79 -9.98 9.80
N GLY A 171 11.91 -9.26 9.95
CA GLY A 171 13.23 -9.85 10.12
C GLY A 171 13.79 -10.50 8.86
N LEU A 172 13.22 -10.23 7.67
CA LEU A 172 13.62 -10.81 6.38
C LEU A 172 13.54 -12.35 6.33
N LYS A 173 12.81 -12.98 7.25
CA LYS A 173 12.66 -14.45 7.32
C LYS A 173 11.47 -14.91 6.48
N ASN A 174 11.48 -16.19 6.10
CA ASN A 174 10.38 -16.89 5.42
C ASN A 174 9.90 -16.22 4.12
N THR A 175 10.82 -15.63 3.35
CA THR A 175 10.52 -14.99 2.07
C THR A 175 9.83 -15.95 1.11
N GLN A 176 10.30 -17.20 1.01
CA GLN A 176 9.72 -18.21 0.13
C GLN A 176 8.22 -18.46 0.39
N VAL A 177 7.84 -18.56 1.67
CA VAL A 177 6.42 -18.69 2.07
C VAL A 177 5.62 -17.45 1.66
N GLY A 178 6.22 -16.26 1.73
CA GLY A 178 5.63 -15.02 1.24
C GLY A 178 5.38 -15.06 -0.28
N ILE A 179 6.34 -15.54 -1.05
CA ILE A 179 6.23 -15.65 -2.52
C ILE A 179 5.09 -16.59 -2.91
N GLU A 180 5.03 -17.79 -2.32
CA GLU A 180 3.97 -18.76 -2.60
C GLU A 180 2.59 -18.22 -2.23
N ARG A 181 2.48 -17.49 -1.11
CA ARG A 181 1.23 -16.80 -0.72
C ARG A 181 0.84 -15.73 -1.73
N GLN A 182 1.79 -14.94 -2.24
CA GLN A 182 1.51 -13.93 -3.26
C GLN A 182 0.96 -14.55 -4.55
N GLN A 183 1.45 -15.72 -4.96
CA GLN A 183 0.90 -16.44 -6.12
C GLN A 183 -0.55 -16.89 -5.87
N LYS A 184 -0.84 -17.43 -4.69
CA LYS A 184 -2.21 -17.80 -4.30
C LYS A 184 -3.14 -16.58 -4.27
N PHE A 185 -2.72 -15.48 -3.67
CA PHE A 185 -3.51 -14.25 -3.64
C PHE A 185 -3.74 -13.66 -5.03
N LYS A 186 -2.76 -13.77 -5.93
CA LYS A 186 -2.92 -13.37 -7.34
C LYS A 186 -4.08 -14.14 -7.98
N ILE A 187 -4.06 -15.47 -7.88
CA ILE A 187 -5.12 -16.33 -8.44
C ILE A 187 -6.48 -15.97 -7.85
N ILE A 188 -6.57 -15.84 -6.53
CA ILE A 188 -7.80 -15.46 -5.83
C ILE A 188 -8.31 -14.11 -6.35
N THR A 189 -7.42 -13.11 -6.50
CA THR A 189 -7.77 -11.77 -6.99
C THR A 189 -8.35 -11.82 -8.41
N PHE A 190 -7.70 -12.53 -9.33
CA PHE A 190 -8.19 -12.66 -10.70
C PHE A 190 -9.51 -13.44 -10.77
N ALA A 191 -9.68 -14.49 -9.96
CA ALA A 191 -10.92 -15.24 -9.89
C ALA A 191 -12.09 -14.41 -9.35
N MET A 192 -11.87 -13.61 -8.30
CA MET A 192 -12.92 -12.70 -7.81
C MET A 192 -13.26 -11.62 -8.83
N LEU A 193 -12.26 -11.07 -9.54
CA LEU A 193 -12.49 -10.06 -10.57
C LEU A 193 -13.25 -10.64 -11.77
N SER A 194 -12.95 -11.88 -12.20
CA SER A 194 -13.67 -12.52 -13.30
C SER A 194 -15.13 -12.83 -12.93
N ILE A 195 -15.38 -13.36 -11.73
CA ILE A 195 -16.74 -13.58 -11.22
C ILE A 195 -17.51 -12.26 -11.19
N PHE A 196 -16.87 -11.18 -10.72
CA PHE A 196 -17.48 -9.87 -10.68
C PHE A 196 -17.84 -9.34 -12.08
N CYS A 197 -16.94 -9.44 -13.05
CA CYS A 197 -17.24 -9.06 -14.43
C CYS A 197 -18.42 -9.85 -15.01
N LEU A 198 -18.51 -11.15 -14.72
CA LEU A 198 -19.64 -11.98 -15.14
C LEU A 198 -20.96 -11.54 -14.47
N CYS A 199 -20.95 -11.22 -13.18
CA CYS A 199 -22.13 -10.70 -12.49
C CYS A 199 -22.58 -9.35 -13.04
N LEU A 200 -21.64 -8.44 -13.36
CA LEU A 200 -21.96 -7.16 -14.01
C LEU A 200 -22.57 -7.37 -15.39
N LEU A 201 -21.94 -8.21 -16.22
CA LEU A 201 -22.45 -8.52 -17.56
C LEU A 201 -23.85 -9.12 -17.49
N TRP A 202 -24.09 -10.06 -16.57
CA TRP A 202 -25.41 -10.63 -16.33
C TRP A 202 -26.43 -9.57 -15.90
N GLY A 203 -26.05 -8.68 -14.97
CA GLY A 203 -26.90 -7.58 -14.53
C GLY A 203 -27.31 -6.65 -15.66
N LEU A 204 -26.36 -6.25 -16.51
CA LEU A 204 -26.62 -5.41 -17.68
C LEU A 204 -27.53 -6.09 -18.71
N LEU A 205 -27.25 -7.35 -19.03
CA LEU A 205 -28.10 -8.14 -19.95
C LEU A 205 -29.51 -8.33 -19.39
N SER A 206 -29.65 -8.59 -18.09
CA SER A 206 -30.97 -8.72 -17.46
C SER A 206 -31.76 -7.42 -17.42
N PHE A 207 -31.09 -6.27 -17.28
CA PHE A 207 -31.71 -4.95 -17.31
C PHE A 207 -32.24 -4.62 -18.72
N GLU A 208 -31.50 -4.97 -19.76
CA GLU A 208 -31.86 -4.70 -21.16
C GLU A 208 -32.95 -5.65 -21.70
N ILE A 209 -33.13 -6.83 -21.10
CA ILE A 209 -34.25 -7.75 -21.42
C ILE A 209 -35.58 -7.28 -20.78
N HIS A 210 -35.52 -6.55 -19.66
CA HIS A 210 -36.70 -6.11 -18.91
C HIS A 210 -37.18 -4.69 -19.27
N HIS A 211 -36.53 -4.02 -20.24
CA HIS A 211 -36.82 -2.66 -20.66
C HIS A 211 -37.09 -2.58 -22.16
#